data_AF-A0A847CCU1-F1
#
_entry.id   AF-A0A847CCU1-F1
#
_cell.length_a   1.000
_cell.length_b   1.000
_cell.length_c   1.000
_cell.angle_alpha   90.00
_cell.angle_beta   90.00
_cell.angle_gamma   90.00
#
_symmetry.space_group_name_H-M   'P 1'
#
loop_
_entity.id
_entity.type
_entity.pdbx_description
1 polymer ?
#
loop_
_entity_poly.entity_id
_entity_poly.type
_entity_poly.pdbx_seq_one_letter_code
_entity_poly.pdbx_strand_id
1 'polypeptide(L)'
;MAKKDFKQGLDFLIQNSKENIENSKHIGKDKKAESGSQKATYYFNTETLNTIKAIAWYDRKTIGQVIDEALSAHIKGYSDLKKAKDEFLEETR
;
A
#
# COMPACT_ATOMS: atom_id res chain seq x y z
N MET A 1 42.18 -45.25 -11.19
CA MET A 1 41.75 -43.89 -10.78
C MET A 1 40.43 -43.59 -11.44
N ALA A 2 39.32 -43.72 -10.71
CA ALA A 2 38.00 -43.34 -11.22
C ALA A 2 37.90 -41.81 -11.18
N LYS A 3 37.66 -41.19 -12.34
CA LYS A 3 37.42 -39.76 -12.45
C LYS A 3 36.10 -39.48 -11.71
N LYS A 4 36.19 -38.71 -10.63
CA LYS A 4 35.05 -38.36 -9.78
C LYS A 4 34.24 -37.29 -10.50
N ASP A 5 33.09 -37.67 -11.07
CA ASP A 5 32.22 -36.76 -11.81
C ASP A 5 31.56 -35.75 -10.85
N PHE A 6 32.07 -34.52 -10.89
CA PHE A 6 31.64 -33.39 -10.05
C PHE A 6 30.25 -32.82 -10.44
N LYS A 7 29.55 -33.45 -11.39
CA LYS A 7 28.27 -32.95 -11.95
C LYS A 7 27.07 -33.18 -11.05
N GLN A 8 27.12 -34.12 -10.10
CA GLN A 8 25.97 -34.43 -9.24
C GLN A 8 25.64 -33.35 -8.20
N GLY A 9 26.61 -32.52 -7.79
CA GLY A 9 26.38 -31.51 -6.74
C GLY A 9 25.65 -30.25 -7.21
N LEU A 10 25.87 -29.85 -8.47
CA LEU A 10 25.31 -28.62 -9.03
C LEU A 10 23.85 -28.82 -9.47
N ASP A 11 23.54 -29.98 -10.07
CA ASP A 11 22.16 -30.31 -10.44
C ASP A 11 21.25 -30.45 -9.22
N PHE A 12 21.76 -30.97 -8.10
CA PHE A 12 21.00 -31.05 -6.84
C PHE A 12 20.72 -29.66 -6.23
N LEU A 13 21.64 -28.70 -6.39
CA LEU A 13 21.44 -27.32 -5.95
C LEU A 13 20.41 -26.59 -6.83
N ILE A 14 20.49 -26.77 -8.15
CA ILE A 14 19.58 -26.13 -9.11
C ILE A 14 18.17 -26.73 -9.00
N GLN A 15 18.03 -28.04 -8.81
CA GLN A 15 16.73 -28.67 -8.60
C GLN A 15 16.07 -28.20 -7.29
N ASN A 16 16.81 -28.08 -6.19
CA ASN A 16 16.28 -27.51 -4.95
C ASN A 16 15.97 -26.01 -5.04
N SER A 17 16.61 -25.27 -5.93
CA SER A 17 16.34 -23.83 -6.11
C SER A 17 15.00 -23.53 -6.81
N LYS A 18 14.39 -24.52 -7.48
CA LYS A 18 13.11 -24.34 -8.19
C LYS A 18 11.87 -24.64 -7.33
N GLU A 19 12.01 -25.38 -6.25
CA GLU A 19 10.88 -25.75 -5.37
C GLU A 19 10.66 -24.77 -4.20
N ASN A 20 11.55 -23.78 -4.00
CA ASN A 20 11.49 -22.85 -2.87
C ASN A 20 11.55 -21.36 -3.27
N ILE A 21 11.02 -21.01 -4.44
CA ILE A 21 10.59 -19.62 -4.70
C ILE A 21 9.10 -19.55 -4.35
N GLU A 22 8.76 -19.89 -3.10
CA GLU A 22 7.62 -19.25 -2.48
C GLU A 22 7.96 -17.76 -2.48
N ASN A 23 7.35 -17.04 -3.41
CA ASN A 23 7.20 -15.60 -3.29
C ASN A 23 6.63 -15.37 -1.89
N SER A 24 7.50 -15.04 -0.94
CA SER A 24 7.09 -14.40 0.29
C SER A 24 6.47 -13.08 -0.15
N LYS A 25 5.18 -13.13 -0.48
CA LYS A 25 4.31 -11.99 -0.38
C LYS A 25 4.48 -11.58 1.07
N HIS A 26 5.37 -10.62 1.28
CA HIS A 26 5.43 -9.85 2.50
C HIS A 26 4.13 -9.06 2.52
N ILE A 27 3.03 -9.74 2.83
CA ILE A 27 1.77 -9.14 3.23
C ILE A 27 2.15 -8.49 4.55
N GLY A 28 2.58 -7.23 4.45
CA GLY A 28 2.80 -6.39 5.62
C GLY A 28 1.56 -6.54 6.48
N LYS A 29 1.76 -7.12 7.66
CA LYS A 29 0.73 -7.31 8.67
C LYS A 29 -0.19 -6.10 8.65
N ASP A 30 -1.46 -6.34 8.36
CA ASP A 30 -2.52 -5.35 8.49
C ASP A 30 -2.29 -4.62 9.82
N LYS A 31 -1.90 -3.35 9.72
CA LYS A 31 -1.96 -2.45 10.88
C LYS A 31 -3.43 -2.48 11.26
N LYS A 32 -3.76 -3.12 12.38
CA LYS A 32 -5.10 -3.10 12.95
C LYS A 32 -5.58 -1.66 12.88
N ALA A 33 -6.63 -1.43 12.10
CA ALA A 33 -7.17 -0.12 11.88
C ALA A 33 -7.41 0.52 13.27
N GLU A 34 -6.90 1.74 13.47
CA GLU A 34 -6.95 2.41 14.77
C GLU A 34 -8.40 2.51 15.25
N SER A 35 -8.62 2.45 16.57
CA SER A 35 -9.97 2.52 17.13
C SER A 35 -10.68 3.79 16.63
N GLY A 36 -11.78 3.61 15.89
CA GLY A 36 -12.53 4.71 15.26
C GLY A 36 -12.31 4.90 13.75
N SER A 37 -11.45 4.11 13.11
CA SER A 37 -11.28 4.17 11.65
C SER A 37 -12.48 3.60 10.90
N GLN A 38 -12.96 4.31 9.89
CA GLN A 38 -14.01 3.84 8.97
C GLN A 38 -13.43 3.57 7.58
N LYS A 39 -13.87 2.48 6.93
CA LYS A 39 -13.46 2.15 5.57
C LYS A 39 -14.34 2.90 4.58
N ALA A 40 -13.71 3.67 3.69
CA ALA A 40 -14.36 4.32 2.55
C ALA A 40 -13.80 3.78 1.23
N THR A 41 -14.65 3.65 0.22
CA THR A 41 -14.29 3.22 -1.13
C THR A 41 -14.50 4.37 -2.09
N TYR A 42 -13.49 4.70 -2.90
CA TYR A 42 -13.52 5.79 -3.86
C TYR A 42 -13.11 5.32 -5.25
N TYR A 43 -13.67 5.96 -6.27
CA TYR A 43 -13.25 5.79 -7.65
C TYR A 43 -12.35 6.95 -8.05
N PHE A 44 -11.15 6.63 -8.55
CA PHE A 44 -10.24 7.60 -9.15
C PHE A 44 -10.25 7.42 -10.65
N ASN A 45 -10.16 8.53 -11.39
CA ASN A 45 -9.83 8.45 -12.80
C ASN A 45 -8.38 7.92 -12.97
N THR A 46 -8.06 7.44 -14.17
CA THR A 46 -6.77 6.82 -14.47
C THR A 46 -5.59 7.75 -14.24
N GLU A 47 -5.71 9.02 -14.61
CA GLU A 47 -4.64 10.01 -14.52
C GLU A 47 -4.30 10.35 -13.05
N THR A 48 -5.32 10.61 -12.23
CA THR A 48 -5.17 10.87 -10.80
C THR A 48 -4.57 9.65 -10.09
N LEU A 49 -5.05 8.44 -10.40
CA LEU A 49 -4.50 7.22 -9.79
C LEU A 49 -3.03 7.00 -10.15
N ASN A 50 -2.65 7.23 -11.41
CA ASN A 50 -1.26 7.13 -11.84
C ASN A 50 -0.37 8.19 -11.18
N THR A 51 -0.89 9.40 -11.01
CA THR A 51 -0.19 10.48 -10.30
C THR A 51 0.03 10.12 -8.83
N ILE A 52 -1.01 9.64 -8.12
CA ILE A 52 -0.89 9.19 -6.73
C ILE A 52 0.15 8.06 -6.62
N LYS A 53 0.15 7.10 -7.55
CA LYS A 53 1.14 6.01 -7.58
C LYS A 53 2.56 6.53 -7.79
N ALA A 54 2.76 7.50 -8.68
CA ALA A 54 4.07 8.10 -8.95
C ALA A 54 4.62 8.81 -7.71
N ILE A 55 3.78 9.61 -7.03
CA ILE A 55 4.15 10.29 -5.78
C ILE A 55 4.49 9.26 -4.69
N ALA A 56 3.64 8.25 -4.49
CA ALA A 56 3.88 7.20 -3.51
C ALA A 56 5.21 6.46 -3.76
N TRP A 57 5.53 6.18 -5.02
CA TRP A 57 6.79 5.55 -5.39
C TRP A 57 8.00 6.45 -5.15
N TYR A 58 7.91 7.73 -5.53
CA TYR A 58 8.99 8.71 -5.39
C TYR A 58 9.31 9.00 -3.92
N ASP A 59 8.29 9.23 -3.10
CA ASP A 59 8.43 9.57 -1.67
C ASP A 59 8.59 8.35 -0.76
N ARG A 60 8.56 7.13 -1.31
CA ARG A 60 8.58 5.85 -0.56
C ARG A 60 7.46 5.75 0.48
N LYS A 61 6.27 6.25 0.14
CA LYS A 61 5.06 6.22 0.98
C LYS A 61 4.04 5.22 0.45
N THR A 62 3.09 4.82 1.28
CA THR A 62 1.93 4.05 0.80
C THR A 62 0.96 4.97 0.06
N ILE A 63 0.19 4.41 -0.88
CA ILE A 63 -0.88 5.14 -1.56
C ILE A 63 -1.85 5.78 -0.55
N GLY A 64 -2.17 5.06 0.52
CA GLY A 64 -3.02 5.58 1.61
C GLY A 64 -2.44 6.83 2.26
N GLN A 65 -1.15 6.84 2.58
CA GLN A 65 -0.50 8.02 3.18
C GLN A 65 -0.54 9.24 2.26
N VAL A 66 -0.34 9.05 0.95
CA VAL A 66 -0.43 10.15 -0.03
C VAL A 66 -1.86 10.72 -0.08
N ILE A 67 -2.86 9.83 -0.05
CA ILE A 67 -4.27 10.24 -0.03
C ILE A 67 -4.60 10.99 1.28
N ASP A 68 -4.17 10.46 2.42
CA ASP A 68 -4.42 11.05 3.74
C ASP A 68 -3.77 12.44 3.87
N GLU A 69 -2.55 12.61 3.35
CA GLU A 69 -1.86 13.90 3.31
C GLU A 69 -2.61 14.93 2.45
N ALA A 70 -3.06 14.53 1.25
CA ALA A 70 -3.81 15.38 0.35
C ALA A 70 -5.16 15.81 0.95
N LEU A 71 -5.91 14.86 1.52
CA LEU A 71 -7.18 15.14 2.20
C LEU A 71 -6.98 16.04 3.42
N SER A 72 -5.94 15.78 4.22
CA SER A 72 -5.60 16.61 5.38
C SER A 72 -5.26 18.04 4.99
N ALA A 73 -4.51 18.23 3.90
CA ALA A 73 -4.20 19.55 3.38
C ALA A 73 -5.45 20.29 2.91
N HIS A 74 -6.35 19.60 2.20
CA HIS A 74 -7.62 20.18 1.76
C HIS A 74 -8.52 20.60 2.94
N ILE A 75 -8.71 19.72 3.93
CA ILE A 75 -9.53 20.00 5.12
C ILE A 75 -8.97 21.19 5.90
N LYS A 76 -7.65 21.27 6.07
CA LYS A 76 -7.01 22.39 6.80
C LYS A 76 -7.14 23.72 6.06
N GLY A 77 -7.18 23.70 4.73
CA GLY A 77 -7.34 24.90 3.89
C GLY A 77 -8.78 25.35 3.70
N TYR A 78 -9.77 24.61 4.20
CA TYR A 78 -11.18 24.91 3.99
C TYR A 78 -11.65 26.04 4.92
N SER A 79 -11.98 27.20 4.35
CA SER A 79 -12.27 28.46 5.08
C SER A 79 -13.38 28.33 6.11
N ASP A 80 -14.46 27.62 5.76
CA ASP A 80 -15.69 27.56 6.54
C ASP A 80 -15.90 26.20 7.19
N LEU A 81 -14.80 25.52 7.56
CA LEU A 81 -14.85 24.14 8.07
C LEU A 81 -15.75 24.00 9.28
N LYS A 82 -15.75 25.00 10.18
CA LYS A 82 -16.59 25.00 11.37
C LYS A 82 -18.07 25.06 10.99
N LYS A 83 -18.44 26.01 10.14
CA LYS A 83 -19.81 26.20 9.67
C LYS A 83 -20.33 24.95 8.96
N ALA A 84 -19.54 24.39 8.05
CA ALA A 84 -19.91 23.17 7.32
C ALA A 84 -20.13 21.95 8.23
N LYS A 85 -19.32 21.82 9.29
CA LYS A 85 -19.50 20.74 10.29
C LYS A 85 -20.75 20.96 11.15
N ASP A 86 -20.98 22.19 11.59
CA ASP A 86 -22.14 22.53 12.41
C ASP A 86 -23.44 22.29 11.63
N GLU A 87 -23.52 22.70 10.36
CA GLU A 87 -24.68 22.44 9.48
C GLU A 87 -24.90 20.94 9.24
N PHE A 88 -23.85 20.16 8.98
CA PHE A 88 -23.97 18.70 8.80
C PHE A 88 -24.49 17.99 10.07
N LEU A 89 -24.08 18.44 11.25
CA LEU A 89 -24.53 17.87 12.51
C LEU A 89 -25.99 18.21 12.83
N GLU A 90 -26.45 19.42 12.48
CA GLU A 90 -27.86 19.81 12.67
C GLU A 90 -28.80 19.04 11.71
N GLU A 91 -28.36 18.71 10.50
CA GLU A 91 -29.17 17.97 9.52
C GLU A 91 -29.21 16.45 9.80
N THR A 92 -28.23 15.91 10.53
CA THR A 92 -28.13 14.48 10.84
C THR A 92 -28.65 14.11 12.24
N ARG A 93 -29.20 15.08 12.99
CA ARG A 93 -29.72 14.92 14.35
C ARG A 93 -31.24 14.70 14.38
#